data_AF-A0A176S1D1-F1
#
_entry.id   AF-A0A176S1D1-F1
#
_cell.length_a   1.000
_cell.length_b   1.000
_cell.length_c   1.000
_cell.angle_alpha   90.00
_cell.angle_beta   90.00
_cell.angle_gamma   90.00
#
_symmetry.space_group_name_H-M   'P 1'
#
loop_
_entity.id
_entity.type
_entity.pdbx_description
1 polymer ?
#
loop_
_entity_poly.entity_id
_entity_poly.type
_entity_poly.pdbx_seq_one_letter_code
_entity_poly.pdbx_strand_id
1 'polypeptide(L)'
;NEWLNIATANINYEFNLRNFAFVPQNKKEQILYLNTVLRPKVARLCEFVGLERALVGNTIASGKHFSSETMNKIKHYRSIVELSLEQILLLKGQPSTSKEMEQAIVTFEKYFLQSFQLLRENVFTASKKQEEAIKLVSTRLARRKAFFQNYLTGISSDLLNLSQHPTVINLAHALTEKEEAHLAERINAVKTLFDKFSQVKTVYMQIRYLDNSGKERVRVDGNGSKPINSEQLQSNRYFFQKLINLSGGEISFSPLDLNMEHGKIERHFQPIF
;
A
#
# COMPACT_ATOMS: atom_id res chain seq x y z
N ASN A 1 34.71 -5.94 6.38
CA ASN A 1 33.91 -6.73 5.42
C ASN A 1 34.77 -7.55 4.46
N GLU A 2 35.95 -7.08 4.06
CA GLU A 2 36.83 -7.83 3.14
C GLU A 2 37.35 -9.16 3.72
N TRP A 3 37.71 -9.19 5.00
CA TRP A 3 38.20 -10.40 5.67
C TRP A 3 37.17 -11.56 5.71
N LEU A 4 35.87 -11.25 5.81
CA LEU A 4 34.79 -12.25 5.78
C LEU A 4 34.73 -12.94 4.41
N ASN A 5 34.81 -12.17 3.33
CA ASN A 5 34.83 -12.72 1.97
C ASN A 5 36.07 -13.58 1.74
N ILE A 6 37.23 -13.15 2.22
CA ILE A 6 38.48 -13.93 2.14
C ILE A 6 38.36 -15.23 2.94
N ALA A 7 37.82 -15.18 4.15
CA ALA A 7 37.62 -16.37 4.98
C ALA A 7 36.66 -17.37 4.31
N THR A 8 35.53 -16.89 3.77
CA THR A 8 34.60 -17.73 3.01
C THR A 8 35.26 -18.33 1.77
N ALA A 9 36.05 -17.56 1.03
CA ALA A 9 36.77 -18.05 -0.13
C ALA A 9 37.77 -19.16 0.25
N ASN A 10 38.55 -18.98 1.32
CA ASN A 10 39.49 -19.99 1.81
C ASN A 10 38.79 -21.29 2.21
N ILE A 11 37.69 -21.20 2.97
CA ILE A 11 36.86 -22.36 3.33
C ILE A 11 36.39 -23.10 2.08
N ASN A 12 35.90 -22.38 1.07
CA ASN A 12 35.45 -22.98 -0.18
C ASN A 12 36.61 -23.62 -0.97
N TYR A 13 37.80 -23.00 -0.99
CA TYR A 13 38.98 -23.60 -1.60
C TYR A 13 39.41 -24.89 -0.90
N GLU A 14 39.36 -24.96 0.43
CA GLU A 14 39.64 -26.18 1.19
C GLU A 14 38.65 -27.31 0.84
N PHE A 15 37.36 -27.00 0.76
CA PHE A 15 36.36 -27.97 0.34
C PHE A 15 36.58 -28.43 -1.11
N ASN A 16 36.90 -27.51 -2.02
CA ASN A 16 37.20 -27.84 -3.41
C ASN A 16 38.43 -28.74 -3.53
N LEU A 17 39.51 -28.42 -2.83
CA LEU A 17 40.73 -29.22 -2.80
C LEU A 17 40.45 -30.62 -2.25
N ARG A 18 39.71 -30.72 -1.13
CA ARG A 18 39.25 -31.99 -0.58
C ARG A 18 38.47 -32.77 -1.62
N ASN A 19 37.46 -32.16 -2.24
CA ASN A 19 36.61 -32.84 -3.20
C ASN A 19 37.39 -33.33 -4.42
N PHE A 20 38.36 -32.54 -4.91
CA PHE A 20 39.26 -32.92 -6.00
C PHE A 20 40.16 -34.10 -5.61
N ALA A 21 40.73 -34.08 -4.41
CA ALA A 21 41.60 -35.17 -3.92
C ALA A 21 40.88 -36.52 -3.79
N PHE A 22 39.55 -36.52 -3.60
CA PHE A 22 38.73 -37.73 -3.53
C PHE A 22 38.02 -38.07 -4.86
N VAL A 23 38.37 -37.44 -5.97
CA VAL A 23 37.91 -37.86 -7.30
C VAL A 23 38.51 -39.24 -7.62
N PRO A 24 37.69 -40.20 -8.10
CA PRO A 24 38.15 -41.56 -8.35
C PRO A 24 39.23 -41.62 -9.43
N GLN A 25 40.34 -42.30 -9.14
CA GLN A 25 41.49 -42.45 -10.05
C GLN A 25 41.47 -43.79 -10.80
N ASN A 26 40.69 -44.77 -10.31
CA ASN A 26 40.55 -46.08 -10.95
C ASN A 26 39.08 -46.55 -10.96
N LYS A 27 38.80 -47.64 -11.71
CA LYS A 27 37.45 -48.17 -11.89
C LYS A 27 36.76 -48.62 -10.58
N LYS A 28 37.52 -49.14 -9.60
CA LYS A 28 36.93 -49.61 -8.33
C LYS A 28 36.48 -48.41 -7.48
N GLU A 29 37.31 -47.38 -7.38
CA GLU A 29 36.97 -46.11 -6.71
C GLU A 29 35.81 -45.41 -7.39
N GLN A 30 35.74 -45.46 -8.73
CA GLN A 30 34.65 -44.86 -9.49
C GLN A 30 33.30 -45.47 -9.12
N ILE A 31 33.20 -46.80 -9.04
CA ILE A 31 31.96 -47.47 -8.64
C ILE A 31 31.54 -47.03 -7.23
N LEU A 32 32.49 -46.93 -6.30
CA LEU A 32 32.21 -46.48 -4.94
C LEU A 32 31.73 -45.01 -4.94
N TYR A 33 32.47 -44.11 -5.58
CA TYR A 33 32.16 -42.68 -5.67
C TYR A 33 30.78 -42.43 -6.28
N LEU A 34 30.44 -43.11 -7.38
CA LEU A 34 29.14 -42.97 -8.03
C LEU A 34 27.98 -43.35 -7.09
N ASN A 35 28.15 -44.42 -6.30
CA ASN A 35 27.11 -44.91 -5.40
C ASN A 35 27.01 -44.12 -4.09
N THR A 36 28.14 -43.72 -3.49
CA THR A 36 28.16 -43.10 -2.16
C THR A 36 28.18 -41.58 -2.18
N VAL A 37 28.67 -40.95 -3.26
CA VAL A 37 28.79 -39.50 -3.38
C VAL A 37 27.80 -38.97 -4.42
N LEU A 38 27.93 -39.41 -5.69
CA LEU A 38 27.17 -38.80 -6.78
C LEU A 38 25.67 -39.06 -6.66
N ARG A 39 25.24 -40.32 -6.51
CA ARG A 39 23.81 -40.68 -6.51
C ARG A 39 23.02 -39.94 -5.41
N PRO A 40 23.47 -39.89 -4.13
CA PRO A 40 22.76 -39.11 -3.11
C PRO A 40 22.70 -37.61 -3.41
N LYS A 41 23.76 -37.05 -4.01
CA LYS A 41 23.81 -35.63 -4.38
C LYS A 41 22.85 -35.29 -5.51
N VAL A 42 22.77 -36.14 -6.54
CA VAL A 42 21.79 -36.02 -7.62
C VAL A 42 20.36 -36.11 -7.07
N ALA A 43 20.07 -37.10 -6.23
CA ALA A 43 18.75 -37.25 -5.61
C ALA A 43 18.35 -36.01 -4.80
N ARG A 44 19.27 -35.48 -3.99
CA ARG A 44 19.05 -34.27 -3.20
C ARG A 44 18.85 -33.04 -4.08
N LEU A 45 19.64 -32.89 -5.15
CA LEU A 45 19.45 -31.81 -6.12
C LEU A 45 18.03 -31.87 -6.71
N CYS A 46 17.61 -33.04 -7.21
CA CYS A 46 16.29 -33.21 -7.82
C CYS A 46 15.14 -32.89 -6.85
N GLU A 47 15.23 -33.36 -5.61
CA GLU A 47 14.22 -33.09 -4.58
C GLU A 47 14.06 -31.59 -4.33
N PHE A 48 15.16 -30.89 -4.03
CA PHE A 48 15.09 -29.48 -3.66
C PHE A 48 14.78 -28.56 -4.84
N VAL A 49 15.19 -28.92 -6.07
CA VAL A 49 14.71 -28.24 -7.29
C VAL A 49 13.21 -28.47 -7.50
N GLY A 50 12.72 -29.69 -7.22
CA GLY A 50 11.30 -30.01 -7.30
C GLY A 50 10.45 -29.21 -6.32
N LEU A 51 10.90 -29.10 -5.07
CA LEU A 51 10.26 -28.29 -4.02
C LEU A 51 10.26 -26.80 -4.37
N GLU A 52 11.38 -26.27 -4.87
CA GLU A 52 11.46 -24.90 -5.35
C GLU A 52 10.45 -24.66 -6.48
N ARG A 53 10.39 -25.54 -7.47
CA ARG A 53 9.45 -25.45 -8.58
C ARG A 53 7.99 -25.49 -8.12
N ALA A 54 7.66 -26.32 -7.12
CA ALA A 54 6.31 -26.39 -6.58
C ALA A 54 5.88 -25.06 -5.92
N LEU A 55 6.78 -24.44 -5.14
CA LEU A 55 6.54 -23.12 -4.55
C LEU A 55 6.37 -22.04 -5.63
N VAL A 56 7.27 -22.03 -6.62
CA VAL A 56 7.23 -21.08 -7.75
C VAL A 56 5.93 -21.23 -8.54
N GLY A 57 5.56 -22.46 -8.91
CA GLY A 57 4.34 -22.74 -9.66
C GLY A 57 3.08 -22.33 -8.90
N ASN A 58 3.00 -22.60 -7.60
CA ASN A 58 1.87 -22.19 -6.76
C ASN A 58 1.74 -20.67 -6.70
N THR A 59 2.86 -19.94 -6.53
CA THR A 59 2.83 -18.47 -6.53
C THR A 59 2.38 -17.91 -7.87
N ILE A 60 2.90 -18.43 -8.99
CA ILE A 60 2.46 -18.02 -10.34
C ILE A 60 0.96 -18.26 -10.52
N ALA A 61 0.46 -19.45 -10.15
CA ALA A 61 -0.95 -19.79 -10.26
C ALA A 61 -1.85 -18.88 -9.41
N SER A 62 -1.35 -18.39 -8.28
CA SER A 62 -2.08 -17.45 -7.43
C SER A 62 -2.14 -16.01 -7.96
N GLY A 63 -1.32 -15.66 -8.97
CA GLY A 63 -1.21 -14.30 -9.52
C GLY A 63 -0.57 -13.28 -8.55
N LYS A 64 -0.03 -13.74 -7.42
CA LYS A 64 0.61 -12.91 -6.40
C LYS A 64 2.13 -12.89 -6.58
N HIS A 65 2.78 -11.90 -5.97
CA HIS A 65 4.24 -11.92 -5.80
C HIS A 65 4.63 -12.93 -4.71
N PHE A 66 5.91 -13.34 -4.69
CA PHE A 66 6.46 -14.14 -3.61
C PHE A 66 6.40 -13.41 -2.29
N SER A 67 5.86 -14.07 -1.26
CA SER A 67 5.96 -13.59 0.11
C SER A 67 7.40 -13.74 0.63
N SER A 68 7.75 -13.00 1.69
CA SER A 68 9.05 -13.14 2.33
C SER A 68 9.32 -14.56 2.85
N GLU A 69 8.27 -15.23 3.36
CA GLU A 69 8.37 -16.62 3.81
C GLU A 69 8.68 -17.58 2.65
N THR A 70 7.95 -17.48 1.54
CA THR A 70 8.20 -18.29 0.34
C THR A 70 9.59 -18.04 -0.20
N MET A 71 10.04 -16.78 -0.25
CA MET A 71 11.40 -16.46 -0.68
C MET A 71 12.48 -17.04 0.21
N ASN A 72 12.27 -17.09 1.53
CA ASN A 72 13.22 -17.69 2.45
C ASN A 72 13.34 -19.20 2.23
N LYS A 73 12.21 -19.90 2.02
CA LYS A 73 12.21 -21.33 1.67
C LYS A 73 12.93 -21.59 0.35
N ILE A 74 12.65 -20.80 -0.68
CA ILE A 74 13.33 -20.88 -1.99
C ILE A 74 14.84 -20.69 -1.84
N LYS A 75 15.28 -19.67 -1.09
CA LYS A 75 16.72 -19.43 -0.85
C LYS A 75 17.38 -20.62 -0.13
N HIS A 76 16.71 -21.16 0.88
CA HIS A 76 17.19 -22.33 1.60
C HIS A 76 17.35 -23.55 0.67
N TYR A 77 16.33 -23.84 -0.14
CA TYR A 77 16.40 -24.91 -1.14
C TYR A 77 17.52 -24.69 -2.14
N ARG A 78 17.69 -23.44 -2.58
CA ARG A 78 18.75 -23.08 -3.54
C ARG A 78 20.15 -23.34 -2.99
N SER A 79 20.42 -23.03 -1.73
CA SER A 79 21.71 -23.35 -1.11
C SER A 79 21.99 -24.86 -1.10
N ILE A 80 20.97 -25.69 -0.89
CA ILE A 80 21.11 -27.16 -0.92
C ILE A 80 21.38 -27.67 -2.34
N VAL A 81 20.72 -27.07 -3.33
CA VAL A 81 20.95 -27.36 -4.76
C VAL A 81 22.38 -27.02 -5.15
N GLU A 82 22.88 -25.85 -4.77
CA GLU A 82 24.24 -25.39 -5.08
C GLU A 82 25.31 -26.31 -4.46
N LEU A 83 25.16 -26.68 -3.18
CA LEU A 83 26.05 -27.65 -2.51
C LEU A 83 26.01 -29.06 -3.13
N SER A 84 24.94 -29.41 -3.83
CA SER A 84 24.82 -30.69 -4.52
C SER A 84 25.41 -30.64 -5.93
N LEU A 85 25.33 -29.47 -6.56
CA LEU A 85 25.81 -29.19 -7.91
C LEU A 85 27.34 -29.29 -8.02
N GLU A 86 28.08 -28.79 -7.04
CA GLU A 86 29.55 -28.79 -7.05
C GLU A 86 30.13 -30.18 -7.34
N GLN A 87 29.61 -31.22 -6.69
CA GLN A 87 30.07 -32.61 -6.87
C GLN A 87 29.76 -33.18 -8.25
N ILE A 88 28.66 -32.75 -8.86
CA ILE A 88 28.27 -33.21 -10.21
C ILE A 88 29.20 -32.59 -11.25
N LEU A 89 29.51 -31.29 -11.10
CA LEU A 89 30.37 -30.57 -12.04
C LEU A 89 31.83 -30.99 -11.96
N LEU A 90 32.30 -31.45 -10.79
CA LEU A 90 33.67 -31.95 -10.62
C LEU A 90 34.01 -33.16 -11.50
N LEU A 91 33.02 -33.93 -11.93
CA LEU A 91 33.22 -35.08 -12.83
C LEU A 91 33.52 -34.67 -14.27
N LYS A 92 33.19 -33.44 -14.66
CA LYS A 92 33.43 -32.96 -16.02
C LYS A 92 34.93 -32.85 -16.30
N GLY A 93 35.38 -33.42 -17.41
CA GLY A 93 36.79 -33.39 -17.82
C GLY A 93 37.72 -34.29 -16.99
N GLN A 94 37.19 -35.13 -16.09
CA GLN A 94 38.01 -36.09 -15.36
C GLN A 94 38.34 -37.30 -16.24
N PRO A 95 39.59 -37.81 -16.22
CA PRO A 95 39.98 -38.98 -17.02
C PRO A 95 39.16 -40.24 -16.75
N SER A 96 38.61 -40.36 -15.53
CA SER A 96 37.78 -41.48 -15.11
C SER A 96 36.30 -41.35 -15.53
N THR A 97 35.85 -40.19 -16.00
CA THR A 97 34.45 -39.96 -16.39
C THR A 97 34.14 -40.58 -17.75
N SER A 98 33.02 -41.30 -17.85
CA SER A 98 32.60 -41.89 -19.13
C SER A 98 32.11 -40.81 -20.10
N LYS A 99 32.20 -41.09 -21.42
CA LYS A 99 31.72 -40.16 -22.45
C LYS A 99 30.23 -39.85 -22.30
N GLU A 100 29.44 -40.84 -21.93
CA GLU A 100 28.00 -40.70 -21.71
C GLU A 100 27.71 -39.77 -20.52
N MET A 101 28.46 -39.92 -19.42
CA MET A 101 28.32 -39.04 -18.25
C MET A 101 28.75 -37.61 -18.58
N GLU A 102 29.85 -37.42 -19.29
CA GLU A 102 30.31 -36.11 -19.71
C GLU A 102 29.27 -35.40 -20.59
N GLN A 103 28.69 -36.11 -21.57
CA GLN A 103 27.59 -35.59 -22.39
C GLN A 103 26.34 -35.25 -21.56
N ALA A 104 26.02 -36.06 -20.55
CA ALA A 104 24.89 -35.81 -19.66
C ALA A 104 25.12 -34.53 -18.81
N ILE A 105 26.34 -34.32 -18.32
CA ILE A 105 26.72 -33.11 -17.58
C ILE A 105 26.62 -31.88 -18.48
N VAL A 106 27.16 -31.94 -19.72
CA VAL A 106 27.05 -30.82 -20.69
C VAL A 106 25.58 -30.49 -21.00
N THR A 107 24.76 -31.53 -21.18
CA THR A 107 23.31 -31.37 -21.41
C THR A 107 22.64 -30.71 -20.21
N PHE A 108 22.96 -31.17 -19.01
CA PHE A 108 22.44 -30.63 -17.76
C PHE A 108 22.85 -29.15 -17.57
N GLU A 109 24.10 -28.78 -17.81
CA GLU A 109 24.54 -27.37 -17.72
C GLU A 109 23.74 -26.47 -18.67
N LYS A 110 23.57 -26.89 -19.93
CA LYS A 110 22.82 -26.13 -20.95
C LYS A 110 21.37 -25.90 -20.53
N TYR A 111 20.69 -26.92 -20.02
CA TYR A 111 19.27 -26.79 -19.70
C TYR A 111 19.03 -26.21 -18.30
N PHE A 112 19.75 -26.69 -17.29
CA PHE A 112 19.50 -26.32 -15.90
C PHE A 112 20.24 -25.05 -15.47
N LEU A 113 21.54 -24.93 -15.78
CA LEU A 113 22.34 -23.78 -15.34
C LEU A 113 22.24 -22.56 -16.25
N GLN A 114 21.79 -22.73 -17.50
CA GLN A 114 21.60 -21.62 -18.43
C GLN A 114 20.11 -21.35 -18.68
N SER A 115 19.44 -22.20 -19.46
CA SER A 115 18.08 -21.93 -19.96
C SER A 115 17.06 -21.78 -18.82
N PHE A 116 17.05 -22.73 -17.88
CA PHE A 116 16.19 -22.68 -16.71
C PHE A 116 16.55 -21.55 -15.74
N GLN A 117 17.85 -21.28 -15.55
CA GLN A 117 18.30 -20.17 -14.72
C GLN A 117 17.82 -18.81 -15.25
N LEU A 118 17.85 -18.59 -16.57
CA LEU A 118 17.32 -17.37 -17.18
C LEU A 118 15.81 -17.23 -16.95
N LEU A 119 15.05 -18.31 -17.18
CA LEU A 119 13.61 -18.32 -16.90
C LEU A 119 13.33 -17.99 -15.42
N ARG A 120 14.10 -18.61 -14.53
CA ARG A 120 14.02 -18.41 -13.09
C ARG A 120 14.23 -16.93 -12.73
N GLU A 121 15.31 -16.31 -13.23
CA GLU A 121 15.60 -14.89 -13.00
C GLU A 121 14.48 -13.98 -13.49
N ASN A 122 13.90 -14.27 -14.66
CA ASN A 122 12.77 -13.52 -15.19
C ASN A 122 11.54 -13.60 -14.28
N VAL A 123 11.22 -14.79 -13.76
CA VAL A 123 10.10 -15.00 -12.82
C VAL A 123 10.31 -14.22 -11.52
N PHE A 124 11.48 -14.32 -10.89
CA PHE A 124 11.78 -13.59 -9.65
C PHE A 124 11.79 -12.07 -9.87
N THR A 125 12.33 -11.62 -10.99
CA THR A 125 12.33 -10.19 -11.35
C THR A 125 10.92 -9.66 -11.56
N ALA A 126 10.06 -10.41 -12.25
CA ALA A 126 8.66 -10.05 -12.43
C ALA A 126 7.92 -9.94 -11.09
N SER A 127 8.11 -10.93 -10.20
CA SER A 127 7.54 -10.89 -8.86
C SER A 127 8.01 -9.67 -8.05
N LYS A 128 9.31 -9.34 -8.11
CA LYS A 128 9.87 -8.18 -7.40
C LYS A 128 9.27 -6.86 -7.91
N LYS A 129 9.12 -6.71 -9.24
CA LYS A 129 8.47 -5.55 -9.85
C LYS A 129 7.01 -5.42 -9.39
N GLN A 130 6.29 -6.52 -9.28
CA GLN A 130 4.90 -6.53 -8.78
C GLN A 130 4.84 -6.08 -7.31
N GLU A 131 5.71 -6.59 -6.44
CA GLU A 131 5.81 -6.17 -5.04
C GLU A 131 6.09 -4.67 -4.91
N GLU A 132 7.05 -4.15 -5.66
CA GLU A 132 7.42 -2.73 -5.68
C GLU A 132 6.26 -1.83 -6.14
N ALA A 133 5.54 -2.25 -7.19
CA ALA A 133 4.36 -1.53 -7.68
C ALA A 133 3.24 -1.48 -6.64
N ILE A 134 2.95 -2.61 -5.98
CA ILE A 134 1.94 -2.68 -4.91
C ILE A 134 2.32 -1.76 -3.75
N LYS A 135 3.59 -1.81 -3.33
CA LYS A 135 4.11 -0.97 -2.23
C LYS A 135 4.02 0.53 -2.55
N LEU A 136 4.29 0.91 -3.80
CA LEU A 136 4.16 2.30 -4.24
C LEU A 136 2.70 2.78 -4.14
N VAL A 137 1.77 1.98 -4.65
CA VAL A 137 0.33 2.30 -4.64
C VAL A 137 -0.21 2.37 -3.21
N SER A 138 0.12 1.40 -2.36
CA SER A 138 -0.32 1.38 -0.96
C SER A 138 0.20 2.58 -0.17
N THR A 139 1.46 2.96 -0.38
CA THR A 139 2.06 4.16 0.24
C THR A 139 1.35 5.43 -0.22
N ARG A 140 1.04 5.55 -1.52
CA ARG A 140 0.30 6.69 -2.07
C ARG A 140 -1.12 6.77 -1.49
N LEU A 141 -1.81 5.63 -1.37
CA LEU A 141 -3.14 5.56 -0.76
C LEU A 141 -3.11 5.97 0.72
N ALA A 142 -2.14 5.46 1.49
CA ALA A 142 -1.97 5.83 2.90
C ALA A 142 -1.74 7.33 3.07
N ARG A 143 -0.89 7.95 2.23
CA ARG A 143 -0.67 9.40 2.25
C ARG A 143 -1.92 10.19 1.91
N ARG A 144 -2.68 9.78 0.88
CA ARG A 144 -3.95 10.44 0.51
C ARG A 144 -4.98 10.34 1.62
N LYS A 145 -5.10 9.17 2.26
CA LYS A 145 -5.98 8.97 3.40
C LYS A 145 -5.59 9.90 4.56
N ALA A 146 -4.31 9.94 4.92
CA ALA A 146 -3.83 10.80 5.99
C ALA A 146 -4.08 12.28 5.69
N PHE A 147 -3.82 12.72 4.44
CA PHE A 147 -4.13 14.07 3.99
C PHE A 147 -5.62 14.40 4.15
N PHE A 148 -6.50 13.51 3.67
CA PHE A 148 -7.95 13.70 3.76
C PHE A 148 -8.44 13.73 5.21
N GLN A 149 -7.91 12.86 6.07
CA GLN A 149 -8.22 12.87 7.50
C GLN A 149 -7.79 14.18 8.16
N ASN A 150 -6.57 14.65 7.89
CA ASN A 150 -6.09 15.93 8.42
C ASN A 150 -6.92 17.11 7.91
N TYR A 151 -7.34 17.07 6.65
CA TYR A 151 -8.24 18.05 6.06
C TYR A 151 -9.59 18.09 6.79
N LEU A 152 -10.24 16.94 6.98
CA LEU A 152 -11.50 16.86 7.72
C LEU A 152 -11.35 17.29 9.18
N THR A 153 -10.26 16.92 9.85
CA THR A 153 -9.97 17.38 11.21
C THR A 153 -9.80 18.91 11.26
N GLY A 154 -9.16 19.49 10.25
CA GLY A 154 -9.05 20.95 10.12
C GLY A 154 -10.42 21.62 9.99
N ILE A 155 -11.30 21.08 9.13
CA ILE A 155 -12.67 21.57 8.99
C ILE A 155 -13.46 21.43 10.29
N SER A 156 -13.36 20.28 10.96
CA SER A 156 -14.02 20.05 12.25
C SER A 156 -13.59 21.07 13.29
N SER A 157 -12.29 21.35 13.39
CA SER A 157 -11.75 22.34 14.32
C SER A 157 -12.26 23.74 14.00
N ASP A 158 -12.22 24.13 12.72
CA ASP A 158 -12.74 25.41 12.24
C ASP A 158 -14.25 25.57 12.59
N LEU A 159 -15.06 24.54 12.35
CA LEU A 159 -16.50 24.54 12.66
C LEU A 159 -16.75 24.62 14.17
N LEU A 160 -16.02 23.85 14.99
CA LEU A 160 -16.15 23.90 16.45
C LEU A 160 -15.79 25.29 16.99
N ASN A 161 -14.69 25.87 16.50
CA ASN A 161 -14.27 27.22 16.88
C ASN A 161 -15.35 28.26 16.53
N LEU A 162 -15.95 28.17 15.34
CA LEU A 162 -17.07 29.05 14.97
C LEU A 162 -18.30 28.83 15.86
N SER A 163 -18.66 27.57 16.13
CA SER A 163 -19.83 27.22 16.96
C SER A 163 -19.70 27.70 18.40
N GLN A 164 -18.47 27.72 18.93
CA GLN A 164 -18.16 28.14 20.29
C GLN A 164 -17.85 29.64 20.40
N HIS A 165 -17.84 30.37 19.27
CA HIS A 165 -17.57 31.80 19.29
C HIS A 165 -18.70 32.56 20.01
N PRO A 166 -18.40 33.51 20.93
CA PRO A 166 -19.42 34.21 21.72
C PRO A 166 -20.54 34.84 20.88
N THR A 167 -20.22 35.41 19.71
CA THR A 167 -21.21 35.99 18.79
C THR A 167 -22.24 34.96 18.30
N VAL A 168 -21.81 33.72 18.03
CA VAL A 168 -22.68 32.64 17.55
C VAL A 168 -23.54 32.10 18.70
N ILE A 169 -22.93 31.88 19.86
CA ILE A 169 -23.63 31.47 21.09
C ILE A 169 -24.72 32.50 21.45
N ASN A 170 -24.40 33.78 21.43
CA ASN A 170 -25.34 34.87 21.75
C ASN A 170 -26.53 34.92 20.78
N LEU A 171 -26.33 34.60 19.49
CA LEU A 171 -27.42 34.49 18.52
C LEU A 171 -28.28 33.24 18.82
N ALA A 172 -27.65 32.12 19.16
CA ALA A 172 -28.36 30.89 19.49
C ALA A 172 -29.26 31.03 20.74
N HIS A 173 -28.77 31.71 21.79
CA HIS A 173 -29.58 32.02 22.97
C HIS A 173 -30.80 32.89 22.63
N ALA A 174 -30.59 34.01 21.92
CA ALA A 174 -31.69 34.91 21.54
C ALA A 174 -32.77 34.21 20.71
N LEU A 175 -32.37 33.33 19.78
CA LEU A 175 -33.32 32.55 18.98
C LEU A 175 -34.08 31.49 19.79
N THR A 176 -33.44 30.91 20.81
CA THR A 176 -34.06 29.89 21.68
C THR A 176 -35.04 30.53 22.65
N GLU A 177 -34.69 31.67 23.22
CA GLU A 177 -35.51 32.43 24.18
C GLU A 177 -36.59 33.29 23.50
N LYS A 178 -36.61 33.33 22.16
CA LYS A 178 -37.50 34.17 21.35
C LYS A 178 -37.35 35.66 21.68
N GLU A 179 -36.13 36.10 21.98
CA GLU A 179 -35.80 37.50 22.20
C GLU A 179 -35.75 38.23 20.85
N GLU A 180 -36.76 39.06 20.58
CA GLU A 180 -36.80 39.86 19.34
C GLU A 180 -35.92 41.12 19.42
N ALA A 181 -35.61 41.57 20.63
CA ALA A 181 -34.75 42.73 20.85
C ALA A 181 -33.32 42.47 20.33
N HIS A 182 -32.79 43.42 19.56
CA HIS A 182 -31.43 43.38 19.00
C HIS A 182 -31.13 42.15 18.10
N LEU A 183 -32.14 41.38 17.69
CA LEU A 183 -31.93 40.17 16.88
C LEU A 183 -31.24 40.47 15.55
N ALA A 184 -31.60 41.58 14.89
CA ALA A 184 -30.96 42.03 13.66
C ALA A 184 -29.47 42.36 13.85
N GLU A 185 -29.10 42.98 14.97
CA GLU A 185 -27.71 43.32 15.30
C GLU A 185 -26.90 42.05 15.56
N ARG A 186 -27.46 41.09 16.30
CA ARG A 186 -26.84 39.78 16.58
C ARG A 186 -26.61 38.97 15.28
N ILE A 187 -27.60 38.94 14.38
CA ILE A 187 -27.49 38.33 13.05
C ILE A 187 -26.35 38.98 12.25
N ASN A 188 -26.29 40.32 12.24
CA ASN A 188 -25.28 41.04 11.48
C ASN A 188 -23.86 40.86 12.05
N ALA A 189 -23.74 40.69 13.37
CA ALA A 189 -22.47 40.36 14.03
C ALA A 189 -21.97 38.96 13.61
N VAL A 190 -22.84 37.94 13.58
CA VAL A 190 -22.48 36.60 13.07
C VAL A 190 -22.13 36.65 11.58
N LYS A 191 -22.88 37.41 10.78
CA LYS A 191 -22.58 37.62 9.36
C LYS A 191 -21.17 38.20 9.16
N THR A 192 -20.82 39.23 9.93
CA THR A 192 -19.50 39.87 9.86
C THR A 192 -18.38 38.90 10.27
N LEU A 193 -18.61 38.07 11.29
CA LEU A 193 -17.67 37.02 11.69
C LEU A 193 -17.46 36.01 10.55
N PHE A 194 -18.53 35.49 9.97
CA PHE A 194 -18.45 34.51 8.88
C PHE A 194 -17.79 35.10 7.62
N ASP A 195 -18.05 36.37 7.30
CA ASP A 195 -17.42 37.06 6.16
C ASP A 195 -15.91 37.24 6.35
N LYS A 196 -15.47 37.64 7.54
CA LYS A 196 -14.03 37.66 7.87
C LYS A 196 -13.42 36.27 7.82
N PHE A 197 -14.13 35.27 8.32
CA PHE A 197 -13.64 33.90 8.32
C PHE A 197 -13.51 33.32 6.90
N SER A 198 -14.48 33.56 6.01
CA SER A 198 -14.42 33.10 4.62
C SER A 198 -13.29 33.77 3.81
N GLN A 199 -12.99 35.04 4.10
CA GLN A 199 -11.85 35.74 3.50
C GLN A 199 -10.51 35.10 3.86
N VAL A 200 -10.37 34.57 5.09
CA VAL A 200 -9.16 33.88 5.55
C VAL A 200 -9.15 32.41 5.11
N LYS A 201 -10.28 31.73 5.21
CA LYS A 201 -10.46 30.31 4.88
C LYS A 201 -11.25 30.16 3.58
N THR A 202 -10.58 30.49 2.48
CA THR A 202 -11.14 30.48 1.12
C THR A 202 -11.58 29.10 0.61
N VAL A 203 -11.28 28.04 1.36
CA VAL A 203 -11.72 26.67 1.07
C VAL A 203 -13.24 26.49 1.25
N TYR A 204 -13.87 27.32 2.07
CA TYR A 204 -15.31 27.25 2.31
C TYR A 204 -16.06 28.01 1.23
N MET A 205 -16.78 27.27 0.38
CA MET A 205 -17.68 27.88 -0.60
C MET A 205 -18.86 28.58 0.06
N GLN A 206 -19.33 28.07 1.20
CA GLN A 206 -20.49 28.58 1.91
C GLN A 206 -20.39 28.30 3.41
N ILE A 207 -20.79 29.26 4.23
CA ILE A 207 -20.94 29.13 5.68
C ILE A 207 -22.36 29.55 6.05
N ARG A 208 -23.07 28.70 6.78
CA ARG A 208 -24.49 28.90 7.15
C ARG A 208 -24.74 28.71 8.63
N TYR A 209 -25.66 29.51 9.15
CA TYR A 209 -26.35 29.26 10.42
C TYR A 209 -27.81 28.91 10.13
N LEU A 210 -28.23 27.73 10.55
CA LEU A 210 -29.61 27.24 10.50
C LEU A 210 -30.19 27.25 11.91
N ASP A 211 -31.42 27.72 12.08
CA ASP A 211 -32.13 27.54 13.34
C ASP A 211 -32.79 26.15 13.43
N ASN A 212 -33.40 25.84 14.59
CA ASN A 212 -34.01 24.54 14.87
C ASN A 212 -35.21 24.21 13.95
N SER A 213 -35.75 25.19 13.22
CA SER A 213 -36.80 24.98 12.21
C SER A 213 -36.24 24.69 10.81
N GLY A 214 -34.92 24.77 10.64
CA GLY A 214 -34.24 24.64 9.36
C GLY A 214 -34.25 25.93 8.54
N LYS A 215 -34.53 27.07 9.15
CA LYS A 215 -34.47 28.38 8.49
C LYS A 215 -33.06 28.92 8.49
N GLU A 216 -32.57 29.33 7.32
CA GLU A 216 -31.29 30.04 7.18
C GLU A 216 -31.38 31.44 7.82
N ARG A 217 -30.60 31.67 8.88
CA ARG A 217 -30.51 32.97 9.56
C ARG A 217 -29.30 33.78 9.09
N VAL A 218 -28.20 33.10 8.79
CA VAL A 218 -26.97 33.71 8.26
C VAL A 218 -26.44 32.83 7.15
N ARG A 219 -26.01 33.45 6.05
CA ARG A 219 -25.31 32.81 4.95
C ARG A 219 -24.21 33.76 4.44
N VAL A 220 -23.01 33.22 4.27
CA VAL A 220 -21.88 33.87 3.62
C VAL A 220 -21.34 32.90 2.57
N ASP A 221 -21.15 33.39 1.36
CA ASP A 221 -20.52 32.63 0.27
C ASP A 221 -19.03 33.04 0.20
N GLY A 222 -18.15 32.13 -0.24
CA GLY A 222 -16.70 32.36 -0.31
C GLY A 222 -16.27 33.50 -1.25
N ASN A 223 -17.13 33.88 -2.21
CA ASN A 223 -16.92 34.99 -3.13
C ASN A 223 -17.57 36.31 -2.65
N GLY A 224 -17.94 36.39 -1.37
CA GLY A 224 -18.58 37.56 -0.74
C GLY A 224 -20.04 37.30 -0.36
N SER A 225 -20.56 38.09 0.58
CA SER A 225 -21.94 37.91 1.07
C SER A 225 -22.98 38.26 -0.01
N LYS A 226 -23.83 37.30 -0.39
CA LYS A 226 -25.05 37.55 -1.17
C LYS A 226 -26.23 37.87 -0.23
N PRO A 227 -27.22 38.66 -0.69
CA PRO A 227 -28.45 38.86 0.08
C PRO A 227 -29.15 37.52 0.30
N ILE A 228 -29.50 37.25 1.55
CA ILE A 228 -30.31 36.09 1.93
C ILE A 228 -31.72 36.37 1.48
N ASN A 229 -32.29 35.53 0.60
CA ASN A 229 -33.73 35.56 0.38
C ASN A 229 -34.37 34.86 1.58
N SER A 230 -35.11 35.60 2.40
CA SER A 230 -35.52 35.27 3.79
C SER A 230 -36.46 34.06 3.94
N GLU A 231 -36.74 33.35 2.85
CA GLU A 231 -37.70 32.23 2.74
C GLU A 231 -37.05 30.87 2.44
N GLN A 232 -35.73 30.75 2.35
CA GLN A 232 -35.09 29.44 2.07
C GLN A 232 -35.11 28.51 3.30
N LEU A 233 -36.16 27.70 3.41
CA LEU A 233 -36.27 26.57 4.33
C LEU A 233 -35.41 25.39 3.85
N GLN A 234 -34.46 24.95 4.66
CA GLN A 234 -33.63 23.75 4.40
C GLN A 234 -34.14 22.51 5.15
N SER A 235 -35.28 22.60 5.82
CA SER A 235 -35.84 21.55 6.68
C SER A 235 -36.07 20.21 5.99
N ASN A 236 -36.36 20.22 4.67
CA ASN A 236 -36.59 19.01 3.87
C ASN A 236 -35.30 18.35 3.36
N ARG A 237 -34.11 18.89 3.66
CA ARG A 237 -32.84 18.32 3.19
C ARG A 237 -32.35 17.23 4.12
N TYR A 238 -31.84 16.15 3.53
CA TYR A 238 -31.33 15.00 4.28
C TYR A 238 -30.22 15.38 5.28
N PHE A 239 -29.35 16.34 4.93
CA PHE A 239 -28.30 16.78 5.83
C PHE A 239 -28.90 17.47 7.07
N PHE A 240 -29.96 18.27 6.92
CA PHE A 240 -30.62 18.92 8.05
C PHE A 240 -31.33 17.91 8.96
N GLN A 241 -32.03 16.95 8.38
CA GLN A 241 -32.66 15.85 9.13
C GLN A 241 -31.65 15.03 9.93
N LYS A 242 -30.42 14.89 9.43
CA LYS A 242 -29.33 14.26 10.16
C LYS A 242 -28.78 15.16 11.27
N LEU A 243 -28.60 16.45 10.98
CA LEU A 243 -28.03 17.44 11.92
C LEU A 243 -28.91 17.67 13.16
N ILE A 244 -30.24 17.73 13.00
CA ILE A 244 -31.17 18.02 14.12
C ILE A 244 -31.18 16.93 15.20
N ASN A 245 -30.69 15.74 14.88
CA ASN A 245 -30.60 14.61 15.79
C ASN A 245 -29.23 14.49 16.49
N LEU A 246 -28.30 15.39 16.22
CA LEU A 246 -26.97 15.39 16.83
C LEU A 246 -26.98 16.01 18.22
N SER A 247 -26.11 15.53 19.09
CA SER A 247 -25.83 16.14 20.38
C SER A 247 -24.97 17.40 20.22
N GLY A 248 -25.01 18.29 21.21
CA GLY A 248 -24.18 19.50 21.21
C GLY A 248 -22.68 19.17 21.07
N GLY A 249 -22.03 19.78 20.08
CA GLY A 249 -20.61 19.56 19.80
C GLY A 249 -20.29 18.37 18.88
N GLU A 250 -21.29 17.58 18.48
CA GLU A 250 -21.11 16.54 17.47
C GLU A 250 -21.05 17.13 16.06
N ILE A 251 -20.25 16.51 15.20
CA ILE A 251 -20.05 16.93 13.81
C ILE A 251 -20.45 15.77 12.90
N SER A 252 -21.23 16.08 11.87
CA SER A 252 -21.56 15.13 10.81
C SER A 252 -21.07 15.65 9.47
N PHE A 253 -20.45 14.76 8.70
CA PHE A 253 -20.20 14.94 7.29
C PHE A 253 -21.29 14.25 6.47
N SER A 254 -21.75 14.91 5.41
CA SER A 254 -22.58 14.29 4.37
C SER A 254 -21.70 13.66 3.29
N PRO A 255 -22.20 12.65 2.55
CA PRO A 255 -21.57 12.24 1.31
C PRO A 255 -21.43 13.43 0.35
N LEU A 256 -20.43 13.34 -0.54
CA LEU A 256 -20.25 14.33 -1.60
C LEU A 256 -21.47 14.32 -2.52
N ASP A 257 -22.15 15.46 -2.61
CA ASP A 257 -23.32 15.66 -3.45
C ASP A 257 -23.17 16.98 -4.22
N LEU A 258 -23.93 17.12 -5.30
CA LEU A 258 -23.93 18.35 -6.08
C LEU A 258 -24.73 19.43 -5.35
N ASN A 259 -24.28 20.68 -5.46
CA ASN A 259 -25.05 21.79 -4.91
C ASN A 259 -26.40 21.90 -5.59
N MET A 260 -27.45 22.16 -4.81
CA MET A 260 -28.77 22.44 -5.35
C MET A 260 -29.30 23.76 -4.78
N GLU A 261 -29.52 24.76 -5.63
CA GLU A 261 -30.18 26.01 -5.29
C GLU A 261 -31.55 26.09 -5.97
N HIS A 262 -32.60 26.49 -5.24
CA HIS A 262 -33.97 26.61 -5.76
C HIS A 262 -34.50 25.33 -6.46
N GLY A 263 -34.08 24.16 -5.97
CA GLY A 263 -34.47 22.86 -6.56
C GLY A 263 -33.78 22.51 -7.88
N LYS A 264 -32.75 23.26 -8.29
CA LYS A 264 -31.94 22.98 -9.48
C LYS A 264 -30.49 22.74 -9.09
N ILE A 265 -29.85 21.77 -9.74
CA ILE A 265 -28.40 21.56 -9.63
C ILE A 265 -27.69 22.83 -10.13
N GLU A 266 -26.83 23.41 -9.30
CA GLU A 266 -26.01 24.54 -9.71
C GLU A 266 -25.07 24.07 -10.84
N ARG A 267 -25.13 24.71 -12.01
CA ARG A 267 -24.40 24.28 -13.24
C ARG A 267 -22.89 24.55 -13.19
N HIS A 268 -22.28 24.52 -12.02
CA HIS A 268 -20.85 24.35 -11.84
C HIS A 268 -20.66 23.01 -11.15
N PHE A 269 -20.04 22.04 -11.82
CA PHE A 269 -19.79 20.69 -11.29
C PHE A 269 -18.70 20.72 -10.19
N GLN A 270 -18.87 21.57 -9.19
CA GLN A 270 -18.07 21.57 -7.98
C GLN A 270 -18.80 20.70 -6.94
N PRO A 271 -18.26 19.52 -6.58
CA PRO A 271 -18.78 18.78 -5.44
C PRO A 271 -18.61 19.63 -4.18
N ILE A 272 -19.68 19.78 -3.39
CA ILE A 272 -19.62 20.47 -2.11
C ILE A 272 -19.23 19.46 -1.02
N PHE A 273 -18.30 19.86 -0.15
CA PHE A 273 -17.88 19.14 1.05
C PHE A 273 -18.63 19.64 2.28
#